data_AF-A0AAX1J218-F1
#
_entry.id   AF-A0AAX1J218-F1
#
_cell.length_a   1.000
_cell.length_b   1.000
_cell.length_c   1.000
_cell.angle_alpha   90.00
_cell.angle_beta   90.00
_cell.angle_gamma   90.00
#
_symmetry.space_group_name_H-M   'P 1'
#
loop_
_entity.id
_entity.type
_entity.pdbx_description
1 polymer ?
#
loop_
_entity_poly.entity_id
_entity_poly.type
_entity_poly.pdbx_seq_one_letter_code
_entity_poly.pdbx_strand_id
1 'polypeptide(L)' 'MKFRYSSMTRTLIVIGEFMNHHFDNVNASEIDQCLYNVLLKEGSWRK' A
#
# COMPACT_ATOMS: atom_id res chain seq x y z
N MET A 1 7.27 -4.98 4.91
CA MET A 1 6.68 -4.36 3.69
C MET A 1 7.53 -3.19 3.25
N LYS A 2 7.76 -3.05 1.94
CA LYS A 2 8.42 -1.88 1.34
C LYS A 2 7.36 -1.09 0.57
N PHE A 3 7.48 0.23 0.49
CA PHE A 3 6.59 1.01 -0.36
C PHE A 3 7.36 2.06 -1.15
N ARG A 4 6.79 2.45 -2.29
CA ARG A 4 7.24 3.55 -3.13
C ARG A 4 6.08 4.49 -3.32
N TYR A 5 6.29 5.76 -2.99
CA TYR A 5 5.31 6.81 -3.21
C TYR A 5 5.86 7.85 -4.19
N SER A 6 5.05 8.21 -5.17
CA SER A 6 5.32 9.30 -6.10
C SER A 6 4.34 10.43 -5.81
N SER A 7 4.84 11.56 -5.28
CA SER A 7 4.01 12.74 -5.02
C SER A 7 3.53 13.42 -6.31
N MET A 8 4.29 13.30 -7.40
CA MET A 8 3.94 13.86 -8.70
C MET A 8 2.73 13.19 -9.33
N THR A 9 2.65 11.86 -9.26
CA THR A 9 1.53 11.08 -9.82
C THR A 9 0.52 10.65 -8.76
N ARG A 10 0.79 10.93 -7.48
CA ARG A 10 0.00 10.48 -6.32
C ARG A 10 -0.21 8.97 -6.32
N THR A 11 0.81 8.24 -6.75
CA THR A 11 0.78 6.77 -6.86
C THR A 11 1.56 6.17 -5.70
N LEU A 12 0.93 5.25 -4.98
CA LEU A 12 1.54 4.46 -3.91
C LEU A 12 1.60 2.99 -4.33
N ILE A 13 2.81 2.44 -4.37
CA ILE A 13 3.06 1.02 -4.64
C ILE A 13 3.56 0.39 -3.36
N VAL A 14 2.81 -0.53 -2.79
CA VAL A 14 3.18 -1.28 -1.59
C VAL A 14 3.57 -2.69 -2.00
N ILE A 15 4.83 -3.04 -1.76
CA ILE A 15 5.39 -4.36 -2.01
C ILE A 15 5.15 -5.19 -0.75
N GLY A 16 4.10 -6.01 -0.82
CA GLY A 16 3.74 -7.01 0.18
C GLY A 16 4.62 -8.26 0.08
N GLU A 17 4.33 -9.25 0.93
CA GLU A 17 5.05 -10.52 0.96
C GLU A 17 4.44 -11.51 -0.05
N PHE A 18 3.12 -11.43 -0.25
CA PHE A 18 2.38 -12.29 -1.17
C PHE A 18 1.94 -11.56 -2.43
N MET A 19 1.66 -10.25 -2.34
CA MET A 19 1.19 -9.46 -3.49
C MET A 19 1.69 -8.00 -3.45
N ASN A 20 1.82 -7.39 -4.63
CA ASN A 20 2.02 -5.95 -4.77
C ASN A 20 0.67 -5.22 -4.82
N HIS A 21 0.51 -4.19 -4.00
CA HIS A 21 -0.70 -3.39 -3.94
C HIS A 21 -0.44 -2.03 -4.57
N HIS A 22 -1.22 -1.71 -5.60
CA HIS A 22 -1.14 -0.46 -6.34
C HIS A 22 -2.31 0.43 -5.94
N PHE A 23 -2.00 1.66 -5.53
CA PHE A 23 -2.98 2.68 -5.21
C PHE A 23 -2.69 3.93 -6.03
N ASP A 24 -3.72 4.42 -6.70
CA ASP A 24 -3.68 5.67 -7.47
C ASP A 24 -4.42 6.79 -6.75
N ASN A 25 -3.99 8.03 -6.98
CA ASN A 25 -4.55 9.24 -6.39
C ASN A 25 -4.55 9.28 -4.85
N VAL A 26 -3.49 8.77 -4.22
CA VAL A 26 -3.31 8.75 -2.76
C VAL A 26 -2.60 10.01 -2.28
N ASN A 27 -3.12 10.63 -1.22
CA ASN A 27 -2.40 11.72 -0.54
C ASN A 27 -1.30 11.20 0.38
N ALA A 28 -0.29 12.02 0.63
CA ALA A 28 0.76 11.71 1.59
C ALA A 28 0.21 11.41 3.01
N SER A 29 -0.90 12.06 3.39
CA SER A 29 -1.59 11.83 4.67
C SER A 29 -2.31 10.47 4.74
N GLU A 30 -2.64 9.86 3.61
CA GLU A 30 -3.38 8.60 3.52
C GLU A 30 -2.46 7.38 3.41
N ILE A 31 -1.16 7.59 3.20
CA ILE A 31 -0.17 6.52 3.02
C ILE A 31 -0.19 5.55 4.21
N ASP A 32 -0.20 6.06 5.43
CA ASP A 32 -0.15 5.23 6.65
C ASP A 32 -1.37 4.31 6.76
N GLN A 33 -2.56 4.86 6.47
CA GLN A 33 -3.80 4.09 6.42
C GLN A 33 -3.80 3.04 5.29
N CYS A 34 -3.28 3.40 4.11
CA CYS A 34 -3.10 2.43 3.02
C CYS A 34 -2.16 1.29 3.41
N LEU A 35 -1.03 1.59 4.06
CA LEU A 35 -0.08 0.58 4.54
C LEU A 35 -0.72 -0.35 5.56
N TYR A 36 -1.48 0.19 6.52
CA TYR A 36 -2.20 -0.59 7.52
C TYR A 36 -3.24 -1.53 6.88
N ASN A 37 -4.03 -1.02 5.93
CA ASN A 37 -5.01 -1.84 5.21
C ASN A 37 -4.35 -2.98 4.42
N VAL A 38 -3.21 -2.72 3.78
CA VAL A 38 -2.45 -3.78 3.08
C VAL A 38 -1.95 -4.82 4.07
N LEU A 39 -1.40 -4.41 5.21
CA LEU A 39 -0.92 -5.32 6.25
C LEU A 39 -2.05 -6.26 6.72
N LEU A 40 -3.26 -5.73 6.97
CA LEU A 40 -4.42 -6.53 7.33
C LEU A 40 -4.84 -7.50 6.22
N LYS A 41 -4.83 -7.02 4.96
CA LYS A 41 -5.21 -7.83 3.81
C LYS A 41 -4.23 -8.99 3.57
N GLU A 42 -2.93 -8.75 3.71
CA GLU A 42 -1.88 -9.77 3.64
C GLU A 42 -1.99 -10.74 4.83
N GLY A 43 -2.28 -10.24 6.04
CA GLY A 43 -2.48 -11.08 7.23
C GLY A 43 -3.75 -11.94 7.19
N SER A 44 -4.76 -11.52 6.42
CA SER A 44 -5.96 -12.30 6.14
C SER A 44 -5.78 -13.26 4.95
N TRP A 45 -4.66 -13.17 4.23
CA TRP A 45 -4.37 -14.02 3.09
C TRP A 45 -3.93 -15.39 3.61
N ARG A 46 -4.85 -16.37 3.58
CA ARG A 46 -4.77 -17.75 4.15
C ARG A 46 -5.30 -17.92 5.58
N LYS A 47 -6.56 -17.57 5.80
CA LYS A 47 -7.42 -18.33 6.72
C LYS A 47 -8.40 -19.18 5.92
#